data_AF-A0A964KXL6-F1
#
_entry.id   AF-A0A964KXL6-F1
#
_cell.length_a   1.000
_cell.length_b   1.000
_cell.length_c   1.000
_cell.angle_alpha   90.00
_cell.angle_beta   90.00
_cell.angle_gamma   90.00
#
_symmetry.space_group_name_H-M   'P 1'
#
loop_
_entity.id
_entity.type
_entity.pdbx_description
1 polymer ?
#
loop_
_entity_poly.entity_id
_entity_poly.type
_entity_poly.pdbx_seq_one_letter_code
_entity_poly.pdbx_strand_id
1 'polypeptide(L)'
;MPTAKRSAPERAAAVSTGVATTFAAIPAARAKQLFNWNRLLVLLHGIQATIIWWISPTDALVRFEGTYPVSKIVDGQFVGLDSAKELLISFPLAYLVAAFFLLSALAHFLVAYPFRKRYESWLAREFNPMRWAEYALSSTLMIVGIASLSFITDAGALIAIAVCNASMNLFGWSMEEANIGRKHVQWSHYIFGCIAGIAPWLALFTTVGLSLANWPTGIGPNGRDLEAFKPVLITIYVSLFVSFNIFAVNMVLQRLKVGKWADYLHGERSYMILSLVAKTLLAWQVWTG
;
A
#
# COMPACT_ATOMS: atom_id res chain seq x y z
N MET A 1 34.52 -70.00 7.08
CA MET A 1 33.44 -69.07 6.69
C MET A 1 34.01 -67.67 6.53
N PRO A 2 34.24 -67.17 5.30
CA PRO A 2 34.66 -65.79 5.08
C PRO A 2 33.42 -64.90 4.89
N THR A 3 33.24 -63.91 5.75
CA THR A 3 32.19 -62.89 5.62
C THR A 3 32.60 -61.84 4.58
N ALA A 4 31.93 -61.85 3.42
CA ALA A 4 32.08 -60.84 2.39
C ALA A 4 31.53 -59.48 2.84
N LYS A 5 32.40 -58.47 2.96
CA LYS A 5 31.96 -57.07 3.07
C LYS A 5 31.53 -56.57 1.69
N ARG A 6 30.22 -56.37 1.51
CA ARG A 6 29.64 -55.65 0.37
C ARG A 6 30.01 -54.16 0.48
N SER A 7 30.77 -53.64 -0.48
CA SER A 7 30.95 -52.20 -0.70
C SER A 7 29.67 -51.60 -1.30
N ALA A 8 29.11 -50.59 -0.65
CA ALA A 8 28.02 -49.79 -1.20
C ALA A 8 28.52 -48.86 -2.32
N PRO A 9 27.74 -48.57 -3.36
CA PRO A 9 28.15 -47.65 -4.41
C PRO A 9 28.06 -46.21 -3.90
N GLU A 10 29.14 -45.46 -4.12
CA GLU A 10 29.21 -44.01 -3.91
C GLU A 10 28.16 -43.33 -4.80
N ARG A 11 27.12 -42.75 -4.19
CA ARG A 11 26.20 -41.86 -4.90
C ARG A 11 26.97 -40.58 -5.22
N ALA A 12 27.42 -40.46 -6.47
CA ALA A 12 27.83 -39.19 -7.02
C ALA A 12 26.69 -38.18 -6.84
N ALA A 13 26.90 -37.21 -5.95
CA ALA A 13 25.99 -36.09 -5.80
C ALA A 13 25.96 -35.35 -7.14
N ALA A 14 24.84 -35.44 -7.86
CA ALA A 14 24.58 -34.60 -9.01
C ALA A 14 24.60 -33.15 -8.52
N VAL A 15 25.73 -32.47 -8.73
CA VAL A 15 25.83 -31.03 -8.58
C VAL A 15 24.80 -30.45 -9.54
N SER A 16 23.73 -29.91 -8.97
CA SER A 16 22.76 -29.09 -9.68
C SER A 16 23.54 -27.98 -10.38
N THR A 17 23.76 -28.14 -11.68
CA THR A 17 24.25 -27.07 -12.55
C THR A 17 23.11 -26.08 -12.67
N GLY A 18 22.97 -25.23 -11.66
CA GLY A 18 22.11 -24.06 -11.73
C GLY A 18 22.52 -23.28 -12.97
N VAL A 19 21.67 -23.30 -14.00
CA VAL A 19 21.84 -22.44 -15.16
C VAL A 19 21.81 -21.03 -14.61
N ALA A 20 22.99 -20.39 -14.52
CA ALA A 20 23.09 -18.99 -14.18
C ALA A 20 22.36 -18.22 -15.29
N THR A 21 21.10 -17.87 -15.03
CA THR A 21 20.34 -16.98 -15.89
C THR A 21 20.99 -15.60 -15.77
N THR A 22 21.93 -15.31 -16.65
CA THR A 22 22.48 -13.96 -16.80
C THR A 22 21.41 -13.08 -17.41
N PHE A 23 20.75 -12.29 -16.57
CA PHE A 23 19.80 -11.28 -17.03
C PHE A 23 20.56 -10.16 -17.75
N ALA A 24 20.11 -9.81 -18.95
CA ALA A 24 20.71 -8.72 -19.71
C ALA A 24 20.57 -7.39 -18.96
N ALA A 25 21.64 -6.59 -18.94
CA ALA A 25 21.60 -5.27 -18.34
C ALA A 25 20.61 -4.36 -19.10
N ILE A 26 20.03 -3.41 -18.38
CA ILE A 26 19.10 -2.43 -18.98
C ILE A 26 19.88 -1.53 -19.96
N PRO A 27 19.33 -1.25 -21.16
CA PRO A 27 19.95 -0.33 -22.11
C PRO A 27 20.21 1.06 -21.49
N ALA A 28 21.39 1.64 -21.75
CA ALA A 28 21.83 2.89 -21.12
C ALA A 28 20.84 4.06 -21.29
N ALA A 29 20.20 4.17 -22.46
CA ALA A 29 19.17 5.18 -22.72
C ALA A 29 17.94 5.01 -21.80
N ARG A 30 17.51 3.77 -21.56
CA ARG A 30 16.38 3.44 -20.69
C ARG A 30 16.74 3.66 -19.22
N ALA A 31 17.95 3.29 -18.81
CA ALA A 31 18.47 3.58 -17.47
C ALA A 31 18.51 5.09 -17.19
N LYS A 32 18.99 5.89 -18.15
CA LYS A 32 18.98 7.36 -18.06
C LYS A 32 17.55 7.93 -17.95
N GLN A 33 16.61 7.38 -18.69
CA GLN A 33 15.20 7.77 -18.61
C GLN A 33 14.60 7.49 -17.22
N LEU A 34 14.83 6.29 -16.67
CA LEU A 34 14.37 5.92 -15.33
C LEU A 34 14.99 6.78 -14.23
N PHE A 35 16.27 7.12 -14.37
CA PHE A 35 16.94 8.05 -13.47
C PHE A 35 16.26 9.43 -13.48
N ASN A 36 15.96 9.97 -14.67
CA ASN A 36 15.27 11.24 -14.78
C ASN A 36 13.84 11.19 -14.21
N TRP A 37 13.11 10.10 -14.42
CA TRP A 37 11.79 9.91 -13.81
C TRP A 37 11.84 9.90 -12.29
N ASN A 38 12.73 9.11 -11.70
CA ASN A 38 12.86 9.09 -10.24
C ASN A 38 13.21 10.47 -9.69
N ARG A 39 14.14 11.21 -10.32
CA ARG A 39 14.46 12.59 -9.89
C ARG A 39 13.27 13.54 -9.96
N LEU A 40 12.48 13.46 -11.02
CA LEU A 40 11.27 14.25 -11.14
C LEU A 40 10.28 13.90 -10.01
N LEU A 41 10.12 12.62 -9.69
CA LEU A 41 9.20 12.16 -8.64
C LEU A 41 9.67 12.53 -7.23
N VAL A 42 10.99 12.58 -6.97
CA VAL A 42 11.54 13.17 -5.74
C VAL A 42 11.01 14.61 -5.57
N LEU A 43 11.13 15.42 -6.62
CA LEU A 43 10.68 16.82 -6.58
C LEU A 43 9.17 16.93 -6.43
N LEU A 44 8.39 16.21 -7.25
CA LEU A 44 6.93 16.31 -7.24
C LEU A 44 6.32 15.85 -5.92
N HIS A 45 6.79 14.73 -5.36
CA HIS A 45 6.31 14.28 -4.05
C HIS A 45 6.83 15.19 -2.92
N GLY A 46 8.09 15.62 -2.95
CA GLY A 46 8.65 16.52 -1.93
C GLY A 46 7.98 17.89 -1.88
N ILE A 47 7.65 18.46 -3.03
CA ILE A 47 6.89 19.73 -3.13
C ILE A 47 5.51 19.53 -2.53
N GLN A 48 4.78 18.48 -2.89
CA GLN A 48 3.45 18.22 -2.34
C GLN A 48 3.48 17.97 -0.84
N ALA A 49 4.46 17.22 -0.32
CA ALA A 49 4.65 17.03 1.11
C ALA A 49 4.82 18.37 1.84
N THR A 50 5.68 19.24 1.29
CA THR A 50 5.98 20.56 1.87
C THR A 50 4.77 21.47 1.85
N ILE A 51 4.03 21.49 0.72
CA ILE A 51 2.82 22.30 0.60
C ILE A 51 1.76 21.83 1.59
N ILE A 52 1.41 20.54 1.59
CA ILE A 52 0.41 19.98 2.52
C ILE A 52 0.78 20.28 3.97
N TRP A 53 2.05 20.11 4.35
CA TRP A 53 2.51 20.43 5.70
C TRP A 53 2.27 21.90 6.07
N TRP A 54 2.51 22.82 5.14
CA TRP A 54 2.41 24.26 5.38
C TRP A 54 0.98 24.80 5.36
N ILE A 55 0.11 24.29 4.48
CA ILE A 55 -1.20 24.89 4.22
C ILE A 55 -2.37 24.17 4.90
N SER A 56 -2.14 22.97 5.44
CA SER A 56 -3.23 22.16 5.97
C SER A 56 -3.52 22.52 7.43
N PRO A 57 -4.80 22.67 7.82
CA PRO A 57 -5.17 22.75 9.23
C PRO A 57 -4.87 21.44 9.96
N THR A 58 -4.67 21.53 11.27
CA THR A 58 -4.32 20.37 12.12
C THR A 58 -5.46 19.87 13.00
N ASP A 59 -6.66 20.42 12.85
CA ASP A 59 -7.84 20.08 13.68
C ASP A 59 -8.43 18.70 13.34
N ALA A 60 -8.29 18.28 12.08
CA ALA A 60 -8.67 16.93 11.67
C ALA A 60 -7.63 15.92 12.20
N LEU A 61 -8.05 15.08 13.14
CA LEU A 61 -7.18 14.09 13.78
C LEU A 61 -7.48 12.68 13.31
N VAL A 62 -6.41 11.93 13.07
CA VAL A 62 -6.46 10.47 13.09
C VAL A 62 -6.44 10.03 14.54
N ARG A 63 -7.42 9.20 14.93
CA ARG A 63 -7.61 8.74 16.31
C ARG A 63 -7.53 7.22 16.37
N PHE A 64 -6.81 6.73 17.36
CA PHE A 64 -6.78 5.33 17.76
C PHE A 64 -7.42 5.23 19.14
N GLU A 65 -8.60 4.63 19.17
CA GLU A 65 -9.42 4.44 20.37
C GLU A 65 -9.38 2.97 20.79
N GLY A 66 -9.16 2.70 22.06
CA GLY A 66 -9.30 1.38 22.65
C GLY A 66 -10.74 1.14 23.06
N THR A 67 -11.31 0.02 22.64
CA THR A 67 -12.64 -0.42 23.05
C THR A 67 -12.52 -1.51 24.11
N TYR A 68 -13.14 -1.33 25.28
CA TYR A 68 -13.08 -2.30 26.38
C TYR A 68 -14.41 -2.43 27.13
N PRO A 69 -14.70 -3.59 27.73
CA PRO A 69 -15.94 -3.80 28.47
C PRO A 69 -15.90 -3.10 29.83
N VAL A 70 -17.01 -2.46 30.21
CA VAL A 70 -17.23 -1.91 31.55
C VAL A 70 -18.49 -2.49 32.15
N SER A 71 -18.49 -2.70 33.48
CA SER A 71 -19.66 -3.22 34.17
C SER A 71 -20.81 -2.22 34.13
N LYS A 72 -21.98 -2.70 33.68
CA LYS A 72 -23.23 -1.98 33.78
C LYS A 72 -23.91 -2.32 35.09
N ILE A 73 -24.02 -1.34 35.98
CA ILE A 73 -24.65 -1.49 37.29
C ILE A 73 -25.91 -0.64 37.33
N VAL A 74 -27.05 -1.27 37.61
CA VAL A 74 -28.35 -0.60 37.81
C VAL A 74 -28.84 -1.02 39.20
N ASP A 75 -29.18 -0.04 40.04
CA ASP A 75 -29.62 -0.25 41.43
C ASP A 75 -28.69 -1.15 42.27
N GLY A 76 -27.37 -1.01 42.06
CA GLY A 76 -26.35 -1.78 42.78
C GLY A 76 -26.20 -3.24 42.30
N GLN A 77 -26.96 -3.66 41.29
CA GLN A 77 -26.84 -5.00 40.71
C GLN A 77 -26.11 -4.96 39.35
N PHE A 78 -25.26 -5.97 39.14
CA PHE A 78 -24.64 -6.20 37.84
C PHE A 78 -25.70 -6.69 36.86
N VAL A 79 -25.95 -5.91 35.80
CA VAL A 79 -26.97 -6.24 34.78
C VAL A 79 -26.37 -6.50 33.40
N GLY A 80 -25.05 -6.36 33.24
CA GLY A 80 -24.35 -6.68 32.00
C GLY A 80 -23.05 -5.91 31.81
N LEU A 81 -22.56 -5.91 30.57
CA LEU A 81 -21.41 -5.12 30.14
C LEU A 81 -21.85 -4.07 29.13
N ASP A 82 -21.38 -2.85 29.28
CA ASP A 82 -21.41 -1.82 28.25
C ASP A 82 -20.01 -1.70 27.60
N SER A 83 -19.95 -1.05 26.45
CA SER A 83 -18.68 -0.77 25.75
C SER A 83 -18.22 0.64 26.09
N ALA A 84 -17.03 0.75 26.69
CA ALA A 84 -16.34 2.03 26.86
C ALA A 84 -15.29 2.22 25.75
N LYS A 85 -14.97 3.48 25.48
CA LYS A 85 -13.90 3.88 24.57
C LYS A 85 -12.94 4.82 25.26
N GLU A 86 -11.66 4.64 25.01
CA GLU A 86 -10.61 5.55 25.49
C GLU A 86 -9.68 5.92 24.34
N LEU A 87 -9.33 7.21 24.24
CA LEU A 87 -8.38 7.67 23.25
C LEU A 87 -6.96 7.25 23.65
N LEU A 88 -6.33 6.40 22.83
CA LEU A 88 -4.97 5.91 23.08
C LEU A 88 -3.93 6.86 22.48
N ILE A 89 -4.12 7.24 21.21
CA ILE A 89 -3.25 8.18 20.50
C ILE A 89 -4.03 8.92 19.43
N SER A 90 -3.66 10.18 19.22
CA SER A 90 -4.12 10.97 18.09
C SER A 90 -3.01 11.82 17.50
N PHE A 91 -3.13 12.13 16.21
CA PHE A 91 -2.24 13.05 15.52
C PHE A 91 -2.95 13.69 14.32
N PRO A 92 -2.50 14.86 13.85
CA PRO A 92 -3.10 15.53 12.70
C PRO A 92 -3.07 14.68 11.42
N LEU A 93 -4.20 14.58 10.73
CA LEU A 93 -4.34 13.90 9.45
C LEU A 93 -3.40 14.50 8.40
N ALA A 94 -3.21 15.83 8.42
CA ALA A 94 -2.28 16.54 7.56
C ALA A 94 -0.85 15.97 7.61
N TYR A 95 -0.37 15.57 8.80
CA TYR A 95 0.97 15.01 8.96
C TYR A 95 1.07 13.59 8.39
N LEU A 96 0.00 12.79 8.50
CA LEU A 96 -0.08 11.49 7.83
C LEU A 96 -0.08 11.65 6.30
N VAL A 97 -0.79 12.66 5.78
CA VAL A 97 -0.81 12.96 4.33
C VAL A 97 0.57 13.38 3.85
N ALA A 98 1.24 14.30 4.56
CA ALA A 98 2.61 14.70 4.24
C ALA A 98 3.59 13.51 4.32
N ALA A 99 3.43 12.63 5.33
CA ALA A 99 4.31 11.48 5.54
C ALA A 99 4.29 10.50 4.36
N PHE A 100 3.13 10.18 3.78
CA PHE A 100 3.11 9.26 2.63
C PHE A 100 3.80 9.85 1.39
N PHE A 101 3.80 11.18 1.23
CA PHE A 101 4.53 11.84 0.16
C PHE A 101 6.04 11.81 0.43
N LEU A 102 6.47 12.07 1.67
CA LEU A 102 7.88 12.00 2.06
C LEU A 102 8.44 10.59 1.87
N LEU A 103 7.66 9.54 2.18
CA LEU A 103 8.05 8.16 1.92
C LEU A 103 8.30 7.91 0.42
N SER A 104 7.40 8.37 -0.46
CA SER A 104 7.61 8.25 -1.91
C SER A 104 8.82 9.05 -2.39
N ALA A 105 8.97 10.30 -1.93
CA ALA A 105 10.11 11.14 -2.29
C ALA A 105 11.43 10.49 -1.85
N LEU A 106 11.48 9.92 -0.64
CA LEU A 106 12.63 9.20 -0.12
C LEU A 106 12.92 7.94 -0.96
N ALA A 107 11.92 7.12 -1.26
CA ALA A 107 12.13 5.91 -2.07
C ALA A 107 12.68 6.25 -3.46
N HIS A 108 12.09 7.24 -4.14
CA HIS A 108 12.58 7.74 -5.43
C HIS A 108 14.00 8.31 -5.33
N PHE A 109 14.34 9.01 -4.25
CA PHE A 109 15.68 9.53 -4.00
C PHE A 109 16.68 8.39 -3.85
N LEU A 110 16.34 7.38 -3.03
CA LEU A 110 17.19 6.23 -2.77
C LEU A 110 17.49 5.46 -4.06
N VAL A 111 16.49 5.20 -4.91
CA VAL A 111 16.71 4.48 -6.18
C VAL A 111 17.33 5.34 -7.27
N ALA A 112 17.22 6.68 -7.21
CA ALA A 112 17.90 7.57 -8.15
C ALA A 112 19.39 7.72 -7.83
N TYR A 113 19.77 7.76 -6.54
CA TYR A 113 21.12 8.09 -6.11
C TYR A 113 21.83 6.90 -5.44
N PRO A 114 21.76 6.66 -4.11
CA PRO A 114 22.62 5.69 -3.43
C PRO A 114 22.41 4.25 -3.92
N PHE A 115 21.20 3.89 -4.33
CA PHE A 115 20.87 2.53 -4.77
C PHE A 115 20.68 2.39 -6.28
N ARG A 116 21.09 3.37 -7.09
CA ARG A 116 20.84 3.36 -8.54
C ARG A 116 21.29 2.09 -9.23
N LYS A 117 22.55 1.67 -9.02
CA LYS A 117 23.08 0.44 -9.65
C LYS A 117 22.30 -0.81 -9.20
N ARG A 118 21.93 -0.87 -7.93
CA ARG A 118 21.17 -1.98 -7.35
C ARG A 118 19.74 -2.01 -7.90
N TYR A 119 19.11 -0.85 -8.01
CA TYR A 119 17.81 -0.65 -8.64
C TYR A 119 17.78 -1.12 -10.09
N GLU A 120 18.71 -0.65 -10.93
CA GLU A 120 18.83 -1.08 -12.32
C GLU A 120 19.05 -2.62 -12.42
N SER A 121 19.81 -3.21 -11.49
CA SER A 121 20.01 -4.67 -11.43
C SER A 121 18.76 -5.47 -11.01
N TRP A 122 17.88 -4.90 -10.18
CA TRP A 122 16.61 -5.53 -9.82
C TRP A 122 15.65 -5.46 -11.02
N LEU A 123 15.54 -4.30 -11.64
CA LEU A 123 14.68 -4.10 -12.81
C LEU A 123 15.07 -4.99 -14.00
N ALA A 124 16.37 -5.26 -14.20
CA ALA A 124 16.85 -6.22 -15.21
C ALA A 124 16.30 -7.64 -14.99
N ARG A 125 15.86 -7.96 -13.76
CA ARG A 125 15.25 -9.23 -13.36
C ARG A 125 13.74 -9.18 -13.27
N GLU A 126 13.10 -8.14 -13.82
CA GLU A 126 11.65 -7.91 -13.73
C GLU A 126 11.12 -7.85 -12.27
N PHE A 127 11.92 -7.23 -11.39
CA PHE A 127 11.66 -7.13 -9.96
C PHE A 127 11.97 -5.72 -9.43
N ASN A 128 11.14 -5.18 -8.54
CA ASN A 128 11.41 -3.92 -7.86
C ASN A 128 11.03 -3.97 -6.36
N PRO A 129 11.96 -4.35 -5.48
CA PRO A 129 11.69 -4.43 -4.04
C PRO A 129 11.41 -3.07 -3.39
N MET A 130 12.08 -2.01 -3.85
CA MET A 130 11.93 -0.67 -3.26
C MET A 130 10.51 -0.12 -3.43
N ARG A 131 9.88 -0.39 -4.58
CA ARG A 131 8.48 -0.02 -4.84
C ARG A 131 7.53 -0.69 -3.86
N TRP A 132 7.69 -1.99 -3.61
CA TRP A 132 6.82 -2.72 -2.68
C TRP A 132 7.04 -2.32 -1.23
N ALA A 133 8.30 -2.08 -0.82
CA ALA A 133 8.60 -1.55 0.50
C ALA A 133 7.98 -0.15 0.71
N GLU A 134 8.10 0.73 -0.28
CA GLU A 134 7.49 2.05 -0.20
C GLU A 134 5.96 1.95 -0.18
N TYR A 135 5.34 1.18 -1.08
CA TYR A 135 3.88 1.03 -1.10
C TYR A 135 3.34 0.39 0.16
N ALA A 136 4.01 -0.61 0.74
CA ALA A 136 3.62 -1.24 1.99
C ALA A 136 3.55 -0.25 3.16
N LEU A 137 4.34 0.83 3.13
CA LEU A 137 4.30 1.91 4.12
C LEU A 137 3.34 3.04 3.68
N SER A 138 3.56 3.60 2.50
CA SER A 138 2.84 4.78 2.01
C SER A 138 1.35 4.50 1.83
N SER A 139 0.98 3.41 1.15
CA SER A 139 -0.43 3.07 0.91
C SER A 139 -1.13 2.64 2.21
N THR A 140 -0.36 2.14 3.18
CA THR A 140 -0.86 1.81 4.52
C THR A 140 -1.21 3.07 5.30
N LEU A 141 -0.36 4.10 5.25
CA LEU A 141 -0.73 5.41 5.79
C LEU A 141 -1.98 5.96 5.11
N MET A 142 -2.04 5.88 3.77
CA MET A 142 -3.21 6.32 3.00
C MET A 142 -4.50 5.63 3.46
N ILE A 143 -4.52 4.29 3.56
CA ILE A 143 -5.74 3.56 3.93
C ILE A 143 -6.13 3.81 5.39
N VAL A 144 -5.17 4.01 6.31
CA VAL A 144 -5.44 4.42 7.70
C VAL A 144 -6.07 5.81 7.73
N GLY A 145 -5.57 6.76 6.94
CA GLY A 145 -6.19 8.09 6.81
C GLY A 145 -7.62 8.01 6.29
N ILE A 146 -7.85 7.21 5.25
CA ILE A 146 -9.18 6.99 4.66
C ILE A 146 -10.14 6.31 5.66
N ALA A 147 -9.66 5.35 6.44
CA ALA A 147 -10.43 4.70 7.51
C ALA A 147 -10.82 5.68 8.61
N SER A 148 -9.90 6.56 9.00
CA SER A 148 -10.20 7.63 9.95
C SER A 148 -11.28 8.58 9.43
N LEU A 149 -11.30 8.89 8.13
CA LEU A 149 -12.36 9.71 7.50
C LEU A 149 -13.72 8.99 7.48
N SER A 150 -13.73 7.65 7.57
CA SER A 150 -14.95 6.86 7.80
C SER A 150 -15.34 6.76 9.27
N PHE A 151 -14.66 7.43 10.21
CA PHE A 151 -14.84 7.21 11.65
C PHE A 151 -14.51 5.78 12.13
N ILE A 152 -13.67 5.04 11.38
CA ILE A 152 -13.04 3.84 11.92
C ILE A 152 -11.89 4.31 12.81
N THR A 153 -12.16 4.45 14.11
CA THR A 153 -11.20 4.92 15.12
C THR A 153 -10.70 3.81 16.04
N ASP A 154 -11.34 2.63 16.04
CA ASP A 154 -10.91 1.52 16.87
C ASP A 154 -9.47 1.09 16.51
N ALA A 155 -8.60 1.08 17.51
CA ALA A 155 -7.17 0.85 17.31
C ALA A 155 -6.89 -0.55 16.77
N GLY A 156 -7.63 -1.57 17.23
CA GLY A 156 -7.51 -2.95 16.74
C GLY A 156 -7.90 -3.04 15.25
N ALA A 157 -9.01 -2.41 14.87
CA ALA A 157 -9.46 -2.36 13.48
C ALA A 157 -8.46 -1.63 12.58
N LEU A 158 -7.92 -0.48 13.00
CA LEU A 158 -6.93 0.28 12.25
C LEU A 158 -5.61 -0.50 12.08
N ILE A 159 -5.15 -1.21 13.11
CA ILE A 159 -3.97 -2.09 13.02
C ILE A 159 -4.23 -3.22 12.04
N ALA A 160 -5.39 -3.89 12.10
CA ALA A 160 -5.73 -4.97 11.18
C ALA A 160 -5.79 -4.47 9.71
N ILE A 161 -6.43 -3.31 9.48
CA ILE A 161 -6.46 -2.64 8.17
C ILE A 161 -5.03 -2.37 7.67
N ALA A 162 -4.18 -1.83 8.54
CA ALA A 162 -2.80 -1.50 8.19
C ALA A 162 -1.99 -2.75 7.82
N VAL A 163 -2.10 -3.81 8.61
CA VAL A 163 -1.38 -5.09 8.36
C VAL A 163 -1.90 -5.77 7.10
N CYS A 164 -3.21 -5.80 6.85
CA CYS A 164 -3.78 -6.35 5.62
C CYS A 164 -3.30 -5.59 4.38
N ASN A 165 -3.29 -4.26 4.43
CA ASN A 165 -2.83 -3.44 3.31
C ASN A 165 -1.30 -3.57 3.07
N ALA A 166 -0.50 -3.59 4.14
CA ALA A 166 0.93 -3.86 4.01
C ALA A 166 1.16 -5.25 3.40
N SER A 167 0.42 -6.26 3.86
CA SER A 167 0.49 -7.65 3.36
C SER A 167 0.13 -7.75 1.88
N MET A 168 -0.88 -7.03 1.40
CA MET A 168 -1.21 -6.93 -0.03
C MET A 168 0.03 -6.53 -0.87
N ASN A 169 0.78 -5.52 -0.42
CA ASN A 169 1.98 -5.06 -1.11
C ASN A 169 3.14 -6.06 -1.00
N LEU A 170 3.30 -6.72 0.15
CA LEU A 170 4.29 -7.79 0.33
C LEU A 170 3.97 -9.02 -0.54
N PHE A 171 2.70 -9.31 -0.81
CA PHE A 171 2.31 -10.29 -1.81
C PHE A 171 2.65 -9.85 -3.23
N GLY A 172 2.56 -8.56 -3.54
CA GLY A 172 3.08 -7.98 -4.78
C GLY A 172 4.60 -8.19 -4.94
N TRP A 173 5.37 -7.94 -3.87
CA TRP A 173 6.80 -8.29 -3.83
C TRP A 173 7.01 -9.77 -4.11
N SER A 174 6.34 -10.62 -3.33
CA SER A 174 6.46 -12.08 -3.42
C SER A 174 6.09 -12.59 -4.81
N MET A 175 5.07 -11.99 -5.44
CA MET A 175 4.65 -12.30 -6.81
C MET A 175 5.75 -12.00 -7.83
N GLU A 176 6.48 -10.89 -7.69
CA GLU A 176 7.60 -10.61 -8.58
C GLU A 176 8.77 -11.56 -8.33
N GLU A 177 9.17 -11.72 -7.07
CA GLU A 177 10.32 -12.51 -6.67
C GLU A 177 10.18 -13.99 -7.04
N ALA A 178 9.03 -14.61 -6.74
CA ALA A 178 8.77 -16.02 -7.01
C ALA A 178 8.65 -16.35 -8.50
N ASN A 179 8.48 -15.33 -9.35
CA ASN A 179 8.31 -15.48 -10.81
C ASN A 179 9.53 -15.01 -11.62
N ILE A 180 10.64 -14.66 -10.99
CA ILE A 180 11.90 -14.33 -11.69
C ILE A 180 12.34 -15.55 -12.52
N GLY A 181 12.44 -15.37 -13.84
CA GLY A 181 12.90 -16.39 -14.78
C GLY A 181 11.96 -17.60 -14.95
N ARG A 182 10.74 -17.55 -14.41
CA ARG A 182 9.80 -18.67 -14.43
C ARG A 182 9.05 -18.75 -15.76
N LYS A 183 8.91 -19.95 -16.33
CA LYS A 183 8.16 -20.16 -17.59
C LYS A 183 6.65 -19.98 -17.43
N HIS A 184 6.09 -20.46 -16.32
CA HIS A 184 4.67 -20.34 -16.00
C HIS A 184 4.49 -19.54 -14.72
N VAL A 185 3.69 -18.48 -14.81
CA VAL A 185 3.43 -17.57 -13.69
C VAL A 185 2.68 -18.29 -12.58
N GLN A 186 3.23 -18.23 -11.37
CA GLN A 186 2.59 -18.71 -10.14
C GLN A 186 1.69 -17.60 -9.56
N TRP A 187 0.40 -17.65 -9.87
CA TRP A 187 -0.58 -16.61 -9.52
C TRP A 187 -1.05 -16.61 -8.07
N SER A 188 -0.70 -17.61 -7.26
CA SER A 188 -1.14 -17.71 -5.86
C SER A 188 -0.78 -16.47 -5.04
N HIS A 189 0.40 -15.89 -5.27
CA HIS A 189 0.85 -14.68 -4.57
C HIS A 189 -0.05 -13.48 -4.90
N TYR A 190 -0.38 -13.29 -6.19
CA TYR A 190 -1.33 -12.24 -6.60
C TYR A 190 -2.71 -12.44 -5.98
N ILE A 191 -3.23 -13.67 -5.98
CA ILE A 191 -4.56 -13.99 -5.41
C ILE A 191 -4.58 -13.69 -3.90
N PHE A 192 -3.54 -14.08 -3.15
CA PHE A 192 -3.44 -13.77 -1.73
C PHE A 192 -3.30 -12.26 -1.48
N GLY A 193 -2.59 -11.55 -2.37
CA GLY A 193 -2.56 -10.10 -2.39
C GLY A 193 -3.95 -9.49 -2.55
N CYS A 194 -4.78 -9.98 -3.48
CA CYS A 194 -6.15 -9.52 -3.66
C CYS A 194 -7.04 -9.81 -2.43
N ILE A 195 -6.90 -10.97 -1.80
CA ILE A 195 -7.65 -11.33 -0.58
C ILE A 195 -7.27 -10.38 0.57
N ALA A 196 -5.97 -10.13 0.77
CA ALA A 196 -5.52 -9.18 1.78
C ALA A 196 -5.95 -7.73 1.44
N GLY A 197 -5.90 -7.37 0.16
CA GLY A 197 -6.20 -6.03 -0.33
C GLY A 197 -7.68 -5.66 -0.27
N ILE A 198 -8.60 -6.62 -0.44
CA ILE A 198 -10.04 -6.33 -0.38
C ILE A 198 -10.55 -6.16 1.06
N ALA A 199 -9.89 -6.76 2.05
CA ALA A 199 -10.36 -6.75 3.44
C ALA A 199 -10.51 -5.32 4.03
N PRO A 200 -9.54 -4.40 3.88
CA PRO A 200 -9.74 -3.00 4.28
C PRO A 200 -10.94 -2.34 3.61
N TRP A 201 -11.14 -2.57 2.31
CA TRP A 201 -12.25 -1.98 1.57
C TRP A 201 -13.62 -2.49 2.02
N LEU A 202 -13.73 -3.76 2.44
CA LEU A 202 -14.97 -4.27 3.03
C LEU A 202 -15.32 -3.52 4.31
N ALA A 203 -14.34 -3.30 5.21
CA ALA A 203 -14.56 -2.50 6.42
C ALA A 203 -15.00 -1.07 6.10
N LEU A 204 -14.32 -0.43 5.13
CA LEU A 204 -14.67 0.93 4.69
C LEU A 204 -16.07 0.98 4.07
N PHE A 205 -16.43 0.05 3.19
CA PHE A 205 -17.75 0.04 2.54
C PHE A 205 -18.88 -0.23 3.53
N THR A 206 -18.66 -1.07 4.55
CA THR A 206 -19.64 -1.24 5.63
C THR A 206 -19.88 0.09 6.34
N THR A 207 -18.82 0.77 6.78
CA THR A 207 -18.97 2.03 7.53
C THR A 207 -19.54 3.15 6.66
N VAL A 208 -19.02 3.34 5.44
CA VAL A 208 -19.54 4.34 4.49
C VAL A 208 -20.99 4.05 4.13
N GLY A 209 -21.38 2.79 3.91
CA GLY A 209 -22.77 2.42 3.63
C GLY A 209 -23.71 2.81 4.76
N LEU A 210 -23.31 2.56 6.01
CA LEU A 210 -24.07 2.98 7.20
C LEU A 210 -24.12 4.51 7.34
N SER A 211 -23.01 5.21 7.09
CA SER A 211 -22.95 6.67 7.10
C SER A 211 -23.85 7.29 6.02
N LEU A 212 -23.90 6.71 4.82
CA LEU A 212 -24.75 7.20 3.73
C LEU A 212 -26.24 6.99 4.00
N ALA A 213 -26.59 5.89 4.68
CA ALA A 213 -27.96 5.61 5.11
C ALA A 213 -28.42 6.51 6.26
N ASN A 214 -27.49 6.96 7.11
CA ASN A 214 -27.76 7.78 8.29
C ASN A 214 -26.96 9.10 8.24
N TRP A 215 -27.00 9.78 7.09
CA TRP A 215 -26.15 10.94 6.87
C TRP A 215 -26.47 12.07 7.85
N PRO A 216 -25.48 12.62 8.58
CA PRO A 216 -25.73 13.68 9.53
C PRO A 216 -26.08 14.99 8.81
N THR A 217 -27.02 15.74 9.37
CA THR A 217 -27.41 17.06 8.90
C THR A 217 -26.88 18.15 9.83
N GLY A 218 -26.69 19.36 9.31
CA GLY A 218 -26.24 20.51 10.09
C GLY A 218 -24.88 21.06 9.66
N ILE A 219 -24.29 21.90 10.51
CA ILE A 219 -23.04 22.60 10.22
C ILE A 219 -21.90 21.92 10.97
N GLY A 220 -20.86 21.53 10.23
CA GLY A 220 -19.65 20.94 10.78
C GLY A 220 -18.77 21.97 11.52
N PRO A 221 -17.72 21.52 12.23
CA PRO A 221 -16.84 22.40 13.01
C PRO A 221 -16.12 23.48 12.18
N ASN A 222 -15.97 23.25 10.87
CA ASN A 222 -15.37 24.18 9.91
C ASN A 222 -16.39 25.18 9.32
N GLY A 223 -17.62 25.24 9.85
CA GLY A 223 -18.68 26.12 9.36
C GLY A 223 -19.31 25.67 8.04
N ARG A 224 -18.97 24.48 7.52
CA ARG A 224 -19.54 23.93 6.28
C ARG A 224 -20.72 23.02 6.56
N ASP A 225 -21.68 23.00 5.64
CA ASP A 225 -22.79 22.06 5.67
C ASP A 225 -22.27 20.62 5.53
N LEU A 226 -22.70 19.74 6.44
CA LEU A 226 -22.38 18.32 6.39
C LEU A 226 -22.96 17.65 5.15
N GLU A 227 -24.08 18.13 4.61
CA GLU A 227 -24.62 17.61 3.34
C GLU A 227 -23.70 17.91 2.15
N ALA A 228 -23.03 19.06 2.15
CA ALA A 228 -22.06 19.43 1.11
C ALA A 228 -20.80 18.55 1.15
N PHE A 229 -20.48 17.94 2.30
CA PHE A 229 -19.35 17.02 2.44
C PHE A 229 -19.63 15.63 1.84
N LYS A 230 -20.90 15.22 1.73
CA LYS A 230 -21.32 13.91 1.20
C LYS A 230 -20.70 13.55 -0.16
N PRO A 231 -20.82 14.39 -1.21
CA PRO A 231 -20.22 14.08 -2.52
C PRO A 231 -18.69 14.04 -2.48
N VAL A 232 -18.04 14.83 -1.64
CA VAL A 232 -16.58 14.81 -1.46
C VAL A 232 -16.14 13.47 -0.89
N LEU A 233 -16.80 13.02 0.17
CA LEU A 233 -16.51 11.74 0.81
C LEU A 233 -16.66 10.58 -0.18
N ILE A 234 -17.78 10.52 -0.92
CA ILE A 234 -18.02 9.48 -1.93
C ILE A 234 -16.91 9.50 -3.01
N THR A 235 -16.51 10.69 -3.45
CA THR A 235 -15.46 10.87 -4.47
C THR A 235 -14.12 10.33 -3.98
N ILE A 236 -13.76 10.57 -2.71
CA ILE A 236 -12.55 10.01 -2.09
C ILE A 236 -12.58 8.48 -2.14
N TYR A 237 -13.64 7.85 -1.65
CA TYR A 237 -13.72 6.38 -1.62
C TYR A 237 -13.69 5.76 -3.01
N VAL A 238 -14.51 6.26 -3.94
CA VAL A 238 -14.60 5.70 -5.29
C VAL A 238 -13.30 5.91 -6.06
N SER A 239 -12.74 7.12 -6.05
CA SER A 239 -11.52 7.41 -6.81
C SER A 239 -10.33 6.59 -6.30
N LEU A 240 -10.24 6.35 -4.99
CA LEU A 240 -9.15 5.57 -4.42
C LEU A 240 -9.36 4.07 -4.55
N PHE A 241 -10.60 3.58 -4.44
CA PHE A 241 -10.90 2.18 -4.74
C PHE A 241 -10.53 1.85 -6.19
N VAL A 242 -10.93 2.71 -7.14
CA VAL A 242 -10.54 2.58 -8.55
C VAL A 242 -9.02 2.67 -8.70
N SER A 243 -8.36 3.62 -8.04
CA SER A 243 -6.91 3.75 -8.09
C SER A 243 -6.21 2.47 -7.64
N PHE A 244 -6.58 1.90 -6.49
CA PHE A 244 -6.00 0.66 -5.96
C PHE A 244 -6.18 -0.52 -6.92
N ASN A 245 -7.37 -0.65 -7.53
CA ASN A 245 -7.62 -1.71 -8.52
C ASN A 245 -6.74 -1.54 -9.77
N ILE A 246 -6.45 -0.31 -10.21
CA ILE A 246 -5.57 -0.08 -11.36
C ILE A 246 -4.12 -0.54 -11.07
N PHE A 247 -3.63 -0.47 -9.82
CA PHE A 247 -2.32 -1.06 -9.46
C PHE A 247 -2.31 -2.58 -9.63
N ALA A 248 -3.39 -3.25 -9.25
CA ALA A 248 -3.55 -4.69 -9.41
C ALA A 248 -3.63 -5.07 -10.90
N VAL A 249 -4.43 -4.33 -11.69
CA VAL A 249 -4.51 -4.51 -13.15
C VAL A 249 -3.15 -4.30 -13.82
N ASN A 250 -2.36 -3.31 -13.39
CA ASN A 250 -1.01 -3.09 -13.92
C ASN A 250 -0.12 -4.33 -13.72
N MET A 251 -0.22 -5.01 -12.57
CA MET A 251 0.50 -6.27 -12.32
C MET A 251 0.04 -7.37 -13.27
N VAL A 252 -1.28 -7.52 -13.44
CA VAL A 252 -1.85 -8.54 -14.32
C VAL A 252 -1.38 -8.35 -15.75
N LEU A 253 -1.47 -7.12 -16.29
CA LEU A 253 -1.01 -6.79 -17.64
C LEU A 253 0.49 -7.04 -17.82
N GLN A 254 1.30 -6.70 -16.80
CA GLN A 254 2.75 -6.93 -16.79
C GLN A 254 3.10 -8.43 -16.79
N ARG A 255 2.40 -9.24 -15.99
CA ARG A 255 2.67 -10.68 -15.88
C ARG A 255 2.11 -11.48 -17.05
N LEU A 256 1.01 -11.01 -17.67
CA LEU A 256 0.46 -11.56 -18.91
C LEU A 256 1.14 -11.01 -20.16
N LYS A 257 2.05 -10.03 -20.04
CA LYS A 257 2.78 -9.38 -21.14
C LYS A 257 1.86 -8.84 -22.24
N VAL A 258 0.76 -8.19 -21.84
CA VAL A 258 -0.26 -7.69 -22.78
C VAL A 258 0.17 -6.34 -23.36
N GLY A 259 0.26 -6.24 -24.70
CA GLY A 259 0.54 -4.98 -25.39
C GLY A 259 1.86 -4.32 -24.92
N LYS A 260 1.80 -3.06 -24.50
CA LYS A 260 2.98 -2.31 -24.01
C LYS A 260 3.57 -2.89 -22.71
N TRP A 261 2.79 -3.63 -21.94
CA TRP A 261 3.23 -4.26 -20.69
C TRP A 261 4.08 -5.52 -20.90
N ALA A 262 4.30 -5.94 -22.16
CA ALA A 262 5.34 -6.91 -22.48
C ALA A 262 6.76 -6.41 -22.09
N ASP A 263 6.96 -5.08 -22.06
CA ASP A 263 8.15 -4.45 -21.50
C ASP A 263 7.95 -4.17 -20.01
N TYR A 264 8.71 -4.86 -19.15
CA TYR A 264 8.65 -4.66 -17.70
C TYR A 264 8.84 -3.19 -17.29
N LEU A 265 9.72 -2.46 -17.98
CA LEU A 265 10.03 -1.06 -17.68
C LEU A 265 8.86 -0.12 -18.04
N HIS A 266 7.97 -0.54 -18.94
CA HIS A 266 6.71 0.17 -19.15
C HIS A 266 5.80 0.04 -17.93
N GLY A 267 5.63 -1.18 -17.40
CA GLY A 267 4.87 -1.44 -16.18
C GLY A 267 5.44 -0.71 -14.95
N GLU A 268 6.77 -0.65 -14.82
CA GLU A 268 7.45 0.16 -13.79
C GLU A 268 7.09 1.65 -13.91
N ARG A 269 7.16 2.21 -15.11
CA ARG A 269 6.79 3.61 -15.33
C ARG A 269 5.31 3.86 -15.07
N SER A 270 4.44 2.92 -15.40
CA SER A 270 3.01 3.00 -15.06
C SER A 270 2.81 3.05 -13.56
N TYR A 271 3.52 2.21 -12.78
CA TYR A 271 3.46 2.27 -11.32
C TYR A 271 3.91 3.62 -10.76
N MET A 272 4.99 4.20 -11.28
CA MET A 272 5.46 5.53 -10.88
C MET A 272 4.38 6.61 -11.08
N ILE A 273 3.71 6.59 -12.24
CA ILE A 273 2.66 7.55 -12.57
C ILE A 273 1.43 7.32 -11.68
N LEU A 274 1.00 6.07 -11.53
CA LEU A 274 -0.14 5.71 -10.67
C LEU A 274 0.10 6.13 -9.21
N SER A 275 1.33 5.94 -8.69
CA SER A 275 1.72 6.37 -7.34
C SER A 275 1.56 7.88 -7.17
N LEU A 276 2.12 8.66 -8.11
CA LEU A 276 1.98 10.11 -8.09
C LEU A 276 0.51 10.53 -8.15
N VAL A 277 -0.26 10.02 -9.11
CA VAL A 277 -1.66 10.40 -9.33
C VAL A 277 -2.53 10.03 -8.13
N ALA A 278 -2.46 8.80 -7.64
CA ALA A 278 -3.30 8.34 -6.52
C ALA A 278 -3.01 9.11 -5.23
N LYS A 279 -1.73 9.36 -4.92
CA LYS A 279 -1.33 10.15 -3.75
C LYS A 279 -1.76 11.61 -3.84
N THR A 280 -1.61 12.20 -5.04
CA THR A 280 -2.08 13.56 -5.34
C THR A 280 -3.60 13.65 -5.17
N LEU A 281 -4.35 12.73 -5.78
CA LEU A 281 -5.81 12.69 -5.67
C LEU A 281 -6.27 12.61 -4.21
N LEU A 282 -5.74 11.67 -3.42
CA LEU A 282 -6.09 11.56 -2.00
C LEU A 282 -5.78 12.87 -1.25
N ALA A 283 -4.55 13.36 -1.37
CA ALA A 283 -4.11 14.51 -0.58
C ALA A 283 -4.97 15.75 -0.81
N TRP A 284 -5.23 16.07 -2.09
CA TRP A 284 -5.97 17.27 -2.44
C TRP A 284 -7.46 17.12 -2.19
N GLN A 285 -8.05 15.94 -2.40
CA GLN A 285 -9.45 15.72 -2.04
C GLN A 285 -9.67 15.82 -0.52
N VAL A 286 -8.75 15.26 0.28
CA VAL A 286 -8.78 15.38 1.75
C VAL A 286 -8.58 16.81 2.20
N TRP A 287 -7.66 17.56 1.59
CA TRP A 287 -7.44 18.96 1.94
C TRP A 287 -8.65 19.85 1.58
N THR A 288 -9.32 19.58 0.45
CA THR A 288 -10.48 20.37 0.02
C THR A 288 -11.74 20.08 0.83
N GLY A 289 -11.91 18.87 1.35
CA GLY A 289 -13.10 18.43 2.10
C GLY A 289 -13.14 19.02 3.50
#